data_AF-Q4T3U7-F1
#
_entry.id   AF-Q4T3U7-F1
#
_cell.length_a   1.000
_cell.length_b   1.000
_cell.length_c   1.000
_cell.angle_alpha   90.00
_cell.angle_beta   90.00
_cell.angle_gamma   90.00
#
_symmetry.space_group_name_H-M   'P 1'
#
loop_
_entity.id
_entity.type
_entity.pdbx_description
1 polymer ?
#
loop_
_entity_poly.entity_id
_entity_poly.type
_entity_poly.pdbx_seq_one_letter_code
_entity_poly.pdbx_strand_id
1 'polypeptide(L)'
;MDIFAPKSVPVRKIVLLALSFCGFVAFTNLSLQNNSIGTYQLAKTMTTPVIIIIQTIYYKKTFSTKIKLTLVPITLGVILNTYYDVRFNLLGTLFATLGVLVTSLYQVWVGAKQHELQVNSMQLLYYQAPLSSAFLLGIIPFFEPLSGDGGIFGPWSLSALATVLFSGVIAFLVNLSIYWIIGNTSPVTYNMFGHFKFCITLVGGYLLFHEPLSLNQALGILCTLAGILLYTHFKLVEQEEGKNRLAQRP
;
A
#
# COMPACT_ATOMS: atom_id res chain seq x y z
N MET A 1 -30.40 10.55 -3.00
CA MET A 1 -29.10 11.02 -3.51
C MET A 1 -28.48 11.89 -2.41
N ASP A 2 -27.87 11.27 -1.40
CA ASP A 2 -27.14 11.96 -0.32
C ASP A 2 -25.65 11.62 -0.42
N ILE A 3 -25.08 11.85 -1.61
CA ILE A 3 -23.68 11.46 -1.91
C ILE A 3 -22.68 12.32 -1.08
N PHE A 4 -23.11 13.49 -0.59
CA PHE A 4 -22.33 14.39 0.25
C PHE A 4 -23.20 15.10 1.30
N ALA A 5 -23.46 14.45 2.43
CA ALA A 5 -23.89 15.14 3.65
C ALA A 5 -22.65 15.41 4.52
N PRO A 6 -22.05 16.62 4.50
CA PRO A 6 -20.80 16.88 5.20
C PRO A 6 -20.99 16.75 6.72
N LYS A 7 -20.46 15.67 7.29
CA LYS A 7 -20.34 15.50 8.74
C LYS A 7 -19.09 16.22 9.21
N SER A 8 -19.20 17.05 10.25
CA SER A 8 -18.04 17.71 10.84
C SER A 8 -17.17 16.67 11.54
N VAL A 9 -15.94 16.51 11.06
CA VAL A 9 -14.96 15.61 11.66
C VAL A 9 -13.90 16.45 12.36
N PRO A 10 -13.56 16.17 13.64
CA PRO A 10 -12.48 16.86 14.29
C PRO A 10 -11.15 16.57 13.58
N VAL A 11 -10.55 17.62 13.01
CA VAL A 11 -9.30 17.56 12.23
C VAL A 11 -8.19 16.83 12.98
N ARG A 12 -8.11 16.98 14.31
CA ARG A 12 -7.14 16.29 15.19
C ARG A 12 -7.16 14.76 15.03
N LYS A 13 -8.32 14.16 14.72
CA LYS A 13 -8.45 12.72 14.49
C LYS A 13 -7.96 12.27 13.10
N ILE A 14 -7.83 13.19 12.15
CA ILE A 14 -7.37 12.96 10.78
C ILE A 14 -5.89 13.32 10.61
N VAL A 15 -5.32 14.17 11.47
CA VAL A 15 -3.89 14.55 11.41
C VAL A 15 -2.96 13.34 11.34
N LEU A 16 -3.17 12.32 12.18
CA LEU A 16 -2.34 11.11 12.16
C LEU A 16 -2.51 10.31 10.87
N LEU A 17 -3.72 10.28 10.30
CA LEU A 17 -4.00 9.64 9.01
C LEU A 17 -3.32 10.39 7.86
N ALA A 18 -3.37 11.72 7.88
CA ALA A 18 -2.72 12.55 6.87
C ALA A 18 -1.19 12.42 6.95
N LEU A 19 -0.63 12.38 8.16
CA LEU A 19 0.81 12.18 8.37
C LEU A 19 1.27 10.79 7.92
N SER A 20 0.50 9.74 8.21
CA SER A 20 0.82 8.40 7.71
C SER A 20 0.69 8.29 6.20
N PHE A 21 -0.24 9.01 5.56
CA PHE A 21 -0.27 9.12 4.11
C PHE A 21 0.99 9.78 3.55
N CYS A 22 1.45 10.89 4.13
CA CYS A 22 2.69 11.56 3.70
C CYS A 22 3.90 10.63 3.84
N GLY A 23 4.01 9.93 4.98
CA GLY A 23 5.08 8.94 5.19
C GLY A 23 4.98 7.77 4.21
N PHE A 24 3.77 7.28 3.92
CA PHE A 24 3.54 6.25 2.91
C PHE A 24 4.09 6.68 1.55
N VAL A 25 3.73 7.87 1.07
CA VAL A 25 4.20 8.39 -0.21
C VAL A 25 5.73 8.56 -0.21
N ALA A 26 6.28 9.21 0.82
CA ALA A 26 7.72 9.50 0.90
C ALA A 26 8.57 8.21 0.98
N PHE A 27 8.29 7.33 1.95
CA PHE A 27 9.12 6.13 2.14
C PHE A 27 8.98 5.12 1.01
N THR A 28 7.80 5.01 0.38
CA THR A 28 7.66 4.11 -0.77
C THR A 28 8.36 4.66 -2.02
N ASN A 29 8.40 5.97 -2.23
CA ASN A 29 9.16 6.56 -3.34
C ASN A 29 10.68 6.46 -3.08
N LEU A 30 11.14 6.75 -1.86
CA LEU A 30 12.54 6.57 -1.48
C LEU A 30 12.99 5.11 -1.59
N SER A 31 12.12 4.16 -1.20
CA SER A 31 12.39 2.73 -1.39
C SER A 31 12.51 2.37 -2.87
N LEU A 32 11.64 2.89 -3.73
CA LEU A 32 11.71 2.65 -5.18
C LEU A 32 12.98 3.24 -5.81
N GLN A 33 13.41 4.42 -5.35
CA GLN A 33 14.64 5.06 -5.83
C GLN A 33 15.90 4.27 -5.44
N ASN A 34 15.90 3.63 -4.27
CA ASN A 34 17.09 3.01 -3.68
C ASN A 34 17.15 1.48 -3.86
N ASN A 35 16.07 0.83 -4.30
CA ASN A 35 16.02 -0.62 -4.51
C ASN A 35 15.68 -0.96 -5.97
N SER A 36 15.98 -2.19 -6.38
CA SER A 36 15.46 -2.73 -7.63
C SER A 36 13.93 -2.77 -7.62
N ILE A 37 13.33 -2.80 -8.81
CA ILE A 37 11.88 -2.90 -8.97
C ILE A 37 11.37 -4.20 -8.35
N GLY A 38 12.12 -5.31 -8.49
CA GLY A 38 11.81 -6.60 -7.87
C GLY A 38 11.77 -6.53 -6.34
N THR A 39 12.87 -6.12 -5.70
CA THR A 39 12.91 -5.97 -4.23
C THR A 39 11.83 -5.03 -3.72
N TYR A 40 11.61 -3.89 -4.37
CA TYR A 40 10.55 -2.95 -4.00
C TYR A 40 9.16 -3.61 -4.01
N GLN A 41 8.84 -4.34 -5.08
CA GLN A 41 7.56 -5.00 -5.23
C GLN A 41 7.37 -6.13 -4.22
N LEU A 42 8.39 -6.95 -3.99
CA LEU A 42 8.34 -8.01 -2.98
C LEU A 42 8.22 -7.44 -1.57
N ALA A 43 8.98 -6.39 -1.24
CA ALA A 43 8.89 -5.75 0.07
C ALA A 43 7.44 -5.29 0.37
N LYS A 44 6.72 -4.76 -0.62
CA LYS A 44 5.31 -4.37 -0.44
C LYS A 44 4.39 -5.54 -0.05
N THR A 45 4.72 -6.78 -0.43
CA THR A 45 3.89 -7.93 -0.05
C THR A 45 3.90 -8.17 1.48
N MET A 46 4.95 -7.72 2.19
CA MET A 46 5.04 -7.73 3.65
C MET A 46 4.00 -6.84 4.34
N THR A 47 3.38 -5.92 3.61
CA THR A 47 2.28 -5.09 4.12
C THR A 47 1.13 -5.94 4.67
N THR A 48 0.87 -7.11 4.05
CA THR A 48 -0.22 -8.02 4.48
C THR A 48 0.04 -8.65 5.86
N PRO A 49 1.18 -9.34 6.10
CA PRO A 49 1.54 -9.80 7.44
C PRO A 49 1.46 -8.70 8.50
N VAL A 50 2.01 -7.53 8.22
CA VAL A 50 2.04 -6.42 9.17
C VAL A 50 0.62 -5.91 9.48
N ILE A 51 -0.26 -5.81 8.47
CA ILE A 51 -1.68 -5.46 8.69
C ILE A 51 -2.37 -6.49 9.59
N ILE A 52 -2.17 -7.77 9.34
CA ILE A 52 -2.78 -8.84 10.15
C ILE A 52 -2.31 -8.75 11.60
N ILE A 53 -1.01 -8.50 11.83
CA ILE A 53 -0.45 -8.29 13.16
C ILE A 53 -1.11 -7.08 13.83
N ILE A 54 -1.15 -5.93 13.17
CA ILE A 54 -1.77 -4.71 13.70
C ILE A 54 -3.25 -4.95 14.04
N GLN A 55 -4.01 -5.56 13.13
CA GLN A 55 -5.43 -5.82 13.34
C GLN A 55 -5.69 -6.85 14.44
N THR A 56 -4.80 -7.83 14.63
CA THR A 56 -4.91 -8.82 15.71
C THR A 56 -4.59 -8.20 17.07
N ILE A 57 -3.51 -7.42 17.17
CA ILE A 57 -3.03 -6.87 18.45
C ILE A 57 -3.89 -5.70 18.93
N TYR A 58 -4.10 -4.70 18.06
CA TYR A 58 -4.76 -3.44 18.41
C TYR A 58 -6.27 -3.47 18.23
N TYR A 59 -6.77 -4.15 17.20
CA TYR A 59 -8.21 -4.19 16.89
C TYR A 59 -8.87 -5.51 17.29
N LYS A 60 -8.12 -6.43 17.92
CA LYS A 60 -8.59 -7.75 18.41
C LYS A 60 -9.32 -8.57 17.35
N LYS A 61 -9.02 -8.35 16.07
CA LYS A 61 -9.59 -9.16 14.98
C LYS A 61 -8.96 -10.55 15.00
N THR A 62 -9.81 -11.57 14.89
CA THR A 62 -9.36 -12.95 14.78
C THR A 62 -9.16 -13.32 13.31
N PHE A 63 -8.04 -13.99 13.03
CA PHE A 63 -7.74 -14.60 11.74
C PHE A 63 -7.54 -16.09 11.97
N SER A 64 -8.03 -16.89 11.04
CA SER A 64 -7.84 -18.34 11.03
C SER A 64 -6.36 -18.71 11.00
N THR A 65 -6.04 -19.83 11.62
CA THR A 65 -4.69 -20.41 11.60
C THR A 65 -4.22 -20.67 10.18
N LYS A 66 -5.13 -21.05 9.26
CA LYS A 66 -4.81 -21.26 7.84
C LYS A 66 -4.23 -19.98 7.22
N ILE A 67 -4.88 -18.84 7.44
CA ILE A 67 -4.40 -17.53 6.97
C ILE A 67 -3.04 -17.20 7.59
N LYS A 68 -2.86 -17.40 8.90
CA LYS A 68 -1.58 -17.10 9.57
C LYS A 68 -0.43 -17.94 9.00
N LEU A 69 -0.68 -19.22 8.70
CA LEU A 69 0.33 -20.10 8.12
C LEU A 69 0.80 -19.64 6.73
N THR A 70 -0.07 -19.04 5.93
CA THR A 70 0.33 -18.49 4.60
C THR A 70 1.27 -17.29 4.69
N LEU A 71 1.39 -16.64 5.84
CA LEU A 71 2.33 -15.53 6.03
C LEU A 71 3.79 -16.01 6.12
N VAL A 72 4.01 -17.27 6.49
CA VAL A 72 5.35 -17.87 6.58
C VAL A 72 6.03 -17.92 5.21
N PRO A 73 5.47 -18.54 4.15
CA PRO A 73 6.10 -18.55 2.83
C PRO A 73 6.23 -17.14 2.22
N ILE A 74 5.27 -16.23 2.46
CA ILE A 74 5.38 -14.82 2.01
C ILE A 74 6.61 -14.16 2.64
N THR A 75 6.76 -14.27 3.96
CA THR A 75 7.86 -13.63 4.69
C THR A 75 9.20 -14.23 4.30
N LEU A 76 9.29 -15.56 4.20
CA LEU A 76 10.51 -16.24 3.79
C LEU A 76 10.91 -15.89 2.35
N GLY A 77 9.95 -15.84 1.43
CA GLY A 77 10.21 -15.48 0.03
C GLY A 77 10.76 -14.06 -0.11
N VAL A 78 10.22 -13.10 0.64
CA VAL A 78 10.72 -11.70 0.65
C VAL A 78 12.12 -11.62 1.26
N ILE A 79 12.38 -12.31 2.37
CA ILE A 79 13.71 -12.35 3.00
C ILE A 79 14.73 -12.95 2.04
N LEU A 80 14.40 -14.07 1.41
CA LEU A 80 15.28 -14.74 0.45
C LEU A 80 15.60 -13.81 -0.72
N ASN A 81 14.59 -13.21 -1.34
CA ASN A 81 14.81 -12.28 -2.45
C ASN A 81 15.65 -11.08 -2.01
N THR A 82 15.34 -10.47 -0.85
CA THR A 82 16.08 -9.32 -0.33
C THR A 82 17.55 -9.70 -0.09
N TYR A 83 17.84 -10.88 0.44
CA TYR A 83 19.22 -11.31 0.68
C TYR A 83 20.05 -11.45 -0.62
N TYR A 84 19.43 -11.90 -1.72
CA TYR A 84 20.13 -12.15 -2.98
C TYR A 84 20.05 -11.02 -4.02
N ASP A 85 19.04 -10.15 -3.92
CA ASP A 85 18.82 -9.01 -4.83
C ASP A 85 19.46 -7.72 -4.33
N VAL A 86 19.60 -7.59 -3.01
CA VAL A 86 20.20 -6.38 -2.45
C VAL A 86 21.71 -6.45 -2.73
N ARG A 87 22.13 -5.73 -3.77
CA ARG A 87 23.40 -5.01 -3.75
C ARG A 87 23.44 -4.23 -2.43
N PHE A 88 23.97 -4.81 -1.35
CA PHE A 88 23.84 -4.38 0.06
C PHE A 88 23.60 -2.86 0.24
N ASN A 89 22.34 -2.43 0.11
CA ASN A 89 21.93 -1.04 0.27
C ASN A 89 21.07 -0.97 1.52
N LEU A 90 21.75 -0.81 2.66
CA LEU A 90 21.10 -0.74 3.96
C LEU A 90 20.05 0.37 4.02
N LEU A 91 20.28 1.49 3.32
CA LEU A 91 19.31 2.58 3.20
C LEU A 91 18.06 2.16 2.44
N GLY A 92 18.22 1.44 1.32
CA GLY A 92 17.11 0.88 0.55
C GLY A 92 16.23 -0.05 1.39
N THR A 93 16.83 -0.96 2.16
CA THR A 93 16.11 -1.87 3.05
C THR A 93 15.42 -1.15 4.21
N LEU A 94 16.06 -0.11 4.77
CA LEU A 94 15.47 0.72 5.82
C LEU A 94 14.23 1.46 5.31
N PHE A 95 14.32 2.12 4.15
CA PHE A 95 13.17 2.79 3.53
C PHE A 95 12.07 1.80 3.14
N ALA A 96 12.41 0.61 2.65
CA ALA A 96 11.42 -0.43 2.35
C ALA A 96 10.67 -0.85 3.62
N THR A 97 11.39 -1.06 4.73
CA THR A 97 10.79 -1.48 6.01
C THR A 97 9.90 -0.39 6.60
N LEU A 98 10.39 0.86 6.63
CA LEU A 98 9.57 2.02 7.06
C LEU A 98 8.36 2.20 6.15
N GLY A 99 8.54 2.06 4.84
CA GLY A 99 7.47 2.10 3.85
C GLY A 99 6.39 1.07 4.14
N VAL A 100 6.77 -0.19 4.38
CA VAL A 100 5.83 -1.27 4.74
C VAL A 100 5.08 -0.95 6.04
N LEU A 101 5.77 -0.55 7.10
CA LEU A 101 5.15 -0.24 8.39
C LEU A 101 4.14 0.91 8.28
N VAL A 102 4.54 2.01 7.64
CA VAL A 102 3.67 3.18 7.47
C VAL A 102 2.50 2.87 6.53
N THR A 103 2.73 2.11 5.45
CA THR A 103 1.66 1.65 4.54
C THR A 103 0.63 0.82 5.28
N SER A 104 1.06 -0.14 6.09
CA SER A 104 0.17 -1.00 6.88
C SER A 104 -0.64 -0.19 7.89
N LEU A 105 0.01 0.73 8.62
CA LEU A 105 -0.68 1.61 9.57
C LEU A 105 -1.70 2.51 8.87
N TYR A 106 -1.31 3.14 7.76
CA TYR A 106 -2.16 3.98 6.95
C TYR A 106 -3.41 3.22 6.50
N GLN A 107 -3.26 2.05 5.88
CA GLN A 107 -4.39 1.26 5.37
C GLN A 107 -5.33 0.80 6.50
N VAL A 108 -4.77 0.42 7.66
CA VAL A 108 -5.59 0.07 8.83
C VAL A 108 -6.37 1.30 9.34
N TRP A 109 -5.72 2.46 9.43
CA TRP A 109 -6.38 3.69 9.86
C TRP A 109 -7.42 4.21 8.86
N VAL A 110 -7.22 4.05 7.55
CA VAL A 110 -8.25 4.37 6.55
C VAL A 110 -9.53 3.60 6.88
N GLY A 111 -9.45 2.28 7.06
CA GLY A 111 -10.62 1.46 7.40
C GLY A 111 -11.20 1.78 8.78
N ALA A 112 -10.34 1.92 9.79
CA ALA A 112 -10.78 2.20 11.15
C ALA A 112 -11.47 3.57 11.27
N LYS A 113 -10.96 4.61 10.59
CA LYS A 113 -11.51 5.96 10.66
C LYS A 113 -12.81 6.12 9.89
N GLN A 114 -12.99 5.42 8.75
CA GLN A 114 -14.28 5.40 8.07
C GLN A 114 -15.38 4.82 8.99
N HIS A 115 -15.07 3.74 9.71
CA HIS A 115 -16.00 3.13 10.67
C HIS A 115 -16.19 3.97 11.96
N GLU A 116 -15.11 4.50 12.56
CA GLU A 116 -15.17 5.30 13.79
C GLU A 116 -15.97 6.59 13.59
N LEU A 117 -15.78 7.26 12.45
CA LEU A 117 -16.39 8.55 12.18
C LEU A 117 -17.76 8.43 11.48
N GLN A 118 -18.09 7.21 11.00
CA GLN A 118 -19.28 6.93 10.20
C GLN A 118 -19.33 7.86 8.98
N VAL A 119 -18.23 7.88 8.22
CA VAL A 119 -18.06 8.69 7.00
C VAL A 119 -17.80 7.80 5.81
N ASN A 120 -18.24 8.25 4.64
CA ASN A 120 -17.96 7.54 3.39
C ASN A 120 -16.51 7.77 2.92
N SER A 121 -16.07 6.96 1.95
CA SER A 121 -14.71 6.98 1.40
C SER A 121 -14.30 8.35 0.85
N MET A 122 -15.23 9.04 0.16
CA MET A 122 -14.99 10.37 -0.43
C MET A 122 -14.87 11.45 0.63
N GLN A 123 -15.70 11.42 1.68
CA GLN A 123 -15.68 12.37 2.78
C GLN A 123 -14.38 12.29 3.56
N LEU A 124 -13.90 11.08 3.86
CA LEU A 124 -12.62 10.95 4.58
C LEU A 124 -11.45 11.45 3.72
N LEU A 125 -11.45 11.14 2.42
CA LEU A 125 -10.45 11.63 1.48
C LEU A 125 -10.49 13.15 1.34
N TYR A 126 -11.67 13.76 1.31
CA TYR A 126 -11.86 15.21 1.22
C TYR A 126 -11.21 15.96 2.39
N TYR A 127 -11.26 15.41 3.61
CA TYR A 127 -10.57 16.03 4.75
C TYR A 127 -9.08 15.70 4.83
N GLN A 128 -8.68 14.50 4.39
CA GLN A 128 -7.28 14.06 4.47
C GLN A 128 -6.40 14.70 3.39
N ALA A 129 -6.89 14.82 2.15
CA ALA A 129 -6.09 15.27 1.01
C ALA A 129 -5.54 16.70 1.16
N PRO A 130 -6.32 17.72 1.56
CA PRO A 130 -5.80 19.08 1.76
C PRO A 130 -4.76 19.14 2.88
N LEU A 131 -4.97 18.38 3.96
CA LEU A 131 -4.05 18.34 5.10
C LEU A 131 -2.72 17.69 4.72
N SER A 132 -2.77 16.57 3.98
CA SER A 132 -1.58 15.92 3.46
C SER A 132 -0.83 16.77 2.42
N SER A 133 -1.56 17.53 1.59
CA SER A 133 -0.94 18.49 0.67
C SER A 133 -0.16 19.55 1.44
N ALA A 134 -0.75 20.14 2.48
CA ALA A 134 -0.07 21.13 3.33
C ALA A 134 1.19 20.55 4.02
N PHE A 135 1.12 19.31 4.53
CA PHE A 135 2.29 18.66 5.12
C PHE A 135 3.38 18.35 4.09
N LEU A 136 3.01 17.85 2.91
CA LEU A 136 3.98 17.58 1.84
C LEU A 136 4.63 18.87 1.34
N LEU A 137 3.88 19.95 1.16
CA LEU A 137 4.43 21.27 0.80
C LEU A 137 5.47 21.76 1.82
N GLY A 138 5.28 21.46 3.10
CA GLY A 138 6.29 21.76 4.14
C GLY A 138 7.52 20.86 4.07
N ILE A 139 7.38 19.60 3.65
CA ILE A 139 8.47 18.60 3.65
C ILE A 139 9.28 18.65 2.36
N ILE A 140 8.66 18.87 1.20
CA ILE A 140 9.29 18.83 -0.13
C ILE A 140 10.54 19.71 -0.23
N PRO A 141 10.56 20.97 0.26
CA PRO A 141 11.76 21.83 0.24
C PRO A 141 13.02 21.23 0.89
N PHE A 142 12.87 20.26 1.79
CA PHE A 142 14.00 19.60 2.46
C PHE A 142 14.54 18.40 1.68
N PHE A 143 13.75 17.84 0.75
CA PHE A 143 14.09 16.64 -0.02
C PHE A 143 14.36 16.93 -1.50
N GLU A 144 13.82 18.03 -2.04
CA GLU A 144 14.00 18.44 -3.43
C GLU A 144 14.68 19.81 -3.56
N PRO A 145 15.55 19.99 -4.56
CA PRO A 145 16.21 21.27 -4.79
C PRO A 145 15.19 22.36 -5.17
N LEU A 146 15.30 23.52 -4.52
CA LEU A 146 14.40 24.65 -4.75
C LEU A 146 14.66 25.37 -6.09
N SER A 147 15.90 25.35 -6.58
CA SER A 147 16.34 26.08 -7.78
C SER A 147 17.34 25.23 -8.57
N GLY A 148 17.19 25.17 -9.90
CA GLY A 148 18.02 24.38 -10.82
C GLY A 148 17.17 23.61 -11.85
N ASP A 149 17.83 22.92 -12.78
CA ASP A 149 17.17 21.98 -13.69
C ASP A 149 16.55 20.83 -12.88
N GLY A 150 15.23 20.71 -12.93
CA GLY A 150 14.45 19.77 -12.10
C GLY A 150 14.11 20.27 -10.70
N GLY A 151 14.41 21.53 -10.36
CA GLY A 151 13.97 22.14 -9.10
C GLY A 151 12.52 22.61 -9.13
N ILE A 152 11.93 22.88 -7.96
CA ILE A 152 10.50 23.28 -7.83
C ILE A 152 10.16 24.49 -8.73
N PHE A 153 11.07 25.47 -8.80
CA PHE A 153 10.92 26.67 -9.65
C PHE A 153 11.72 26.60 -10.96
N GLY A 154 12.04 25.40 -11.44
CA GLY A 154 12.72 25.20 -12.71
C GLY A 154 11.86 25.60 -13.93
N PRO A 155 12.46 25.78 -15.11
CA PRO A 155 11.75 26.08 -16.35
C PRO A 155 11.00 24.83 -16.86
N TRP A 156 9.80 24.58 -16.31
CA TRP A 156 8.99 23.42 -16.70
C TRP A 156 8.33 23.62 -18.06
N SER A 157 8.42 22.61 -18.92
CA SER A 157 7.70 22.59 -20.20
C SER A 157 6.20 22.34 -20.00
N LEU A 158 5.37 22.79 -20.96
CA LEU A 158 3.93 22.52 -20.93
C LEU A 158 3.62 21.02 -20.95
N SER A 159 4.44 20.22 -21.66
CA SER A 159 4.30 18.76 -21.67
C SER A 159 4.58 18.14 -20.31
N ALA A 160 5.63 18.59 -19.59
CA ALA A 160 5.91 18.13 -18.25
C ALA A 160 4.76 18.47 -17.29
N LEU A 161 4.24 19.70 -17.33
CA LEU A 161 3.11 20.11 -16.51
C LEU A 161 1.85 19.27 -16.80
N ALA A 162 1.57 19.00 -18.08
CA ALA A 162 0.45 18.15 -18.48
C ALA A 162 0.60 16.72 -17.96
N THR A 163 1.80 16.12 -18.04
CA THR A 163 2.08 14.79 -17.48
C THR A 163 1.93 14.76 -15.96
N VAL A 164 2.38 15.80 -15.25
CA VAL A 164 2.21 15.91 -13.79
C VAL A 164 0.73 15.99 -13.42
N LEU A 165 -0.05 16.86 -14.09
CA LEU A 165 -1.49 16.96 -13.85
C LEU A 165 -2.21 15.63 -14.11
N PHE A 166 -1.89 14.95 -15.21
CA PHE A 166 -2.45 13.65 -15.54
C PHE A 166 -2.11 12.60 -14.47
N SER A 167 -0.85 12.57 -14.01
CA SER A 167 -0.43 11.67 -12.93
C SER A 167 -1.17 11.97 -11.61
N GLY A 168 -1.46 13.25 -11.34
CA GLY A 168 -2.27 13.68 -10.19
C GLY A 168 -3.69 13.16 -10.24
N VAL A 169 -4.34 13.21 -11.42
CA VAL A 169 -5.67 12.62 -11.62
C VAL A 169 -5.65 11.11 -11.35
N ILE A 170 -4.66 10.40 -11.90
CA ILE A 170 -4.49 8.96 -11.66
C ILE A 170 -4.24 8.69 -10.16
N ALA A 171 -3.39 9.47 -9.51
CA ALA A 171 -3.09 9.32 -8.09
C ALA A 171 -4.34 9.53 -7.22
N PHE A 172 -5.20 10.49 -7.58
CA PHE A 172 -6.49 10.70 -6.93
C PHE A 172 -7.41 9.47 -7.11
N LEU A 173 -7.53 8.94 -8.33
CA LEU A 173 -8.36 7.75 -8.60
C LEU A 173 -7.86 6.51 -7.86
N VAL A 174 -6.54 6.32 -7.76
CA VAL A 174 -5.93 5.25 -6.97
C VAL A 174 -6.24 5.42 -5.49
N ASN A 175 -6.10 6.62 -4.94
CA ASN A 175 -6.46 6.89 -3.54
C ASN A 175 -7.94 6.68 -3.27
N LEU A 176 -8.82 7.15 -4.16
CA LEU A 176 -10.25 6.89 -4.05
C LEU A 176 -10.55 5.38 -4.05
N SER A 177 -9.91 4.62 -4.94
CA SER A 177 -10.05 3.16 -5.00
C SER A 177 -9.56 2.49 -3.71
N ILE A 178 -8.46 2.94 -3.12
CA ILE A 178 -7.97 2.48 -1.82
C ILE A 178 -9.05 2.67 -0.75
N TYR A 179 -9.57 3.89 -0.62
CA TYR A 179 -10.56 4.22 0.40
C TYR A 179 -11.86 3.46 0.19
N TRP A 180 -12.29 3.30 -1.06
CA TRP A 180 -13.52 2.61 -1.42
C TRP A 180 -13.42 1.11 -1.12
N ILE A 181 -12.36 0.44 -1.55
CA ILE A 181 -12.16 -0.99 -1.30
C ILE A 181 -12.04 -1.23 0.21
N ILE A 182 -11.18 -0.46 0.90
CA ILE A 182 -10.95 -0.65 2.35
C ILE A 182 -12.23 -0.37 3.15
N GLY A 183 -12.98 0.67 2.78
CA GLY A 183 -14.22 1.06 3.44
C GLY A 183 -15.34 0.02 3.34
N ASN A 184 -15.53 -0.54 2.14
CA ASN A 184 -16.57 -1.53 1.88
C ASN A 184 -16.16 -2.95 2.26
N THR A 185 -14.86 -3.22 2.42
CA THR A 185 -14.35 -4.57 2.72
C THR A 185 -13.40 -4.56 3.92
N SER A 186 -12.09 -4.59 3.69
CA SER A 186 -11.07 -4.51 4.72
C SER A 186 -9.70 -4.10 4.13
N PRO A 187 -8.78 -3.58 4.96
CA PRO A 187 -7.39 -3.33 4.56
C PRO A 187 -6.70 -4.58 3.98
N VAL A 188 -7.04 -5.72 4.54
CA VAL A 188 -6.49 -7.02 4.15
C VAL A 188 -7.00 -7.44 2.76
N THR A 189 -8.28 -7.23 2.47
CA THR A 189 -8.87 -7.46 1.15
C THR A 189 -8.26 -6.55 0.09
N TYR A 190 -8.01 -5.28 0.40
CA TYR A 190 -7.30 -4.37 -0.49
C TYR A 190 -5.89 -4.89 -0.87
N ASN A 191 -5.16 -5.48 0.09
CA ASN A 191 -3.85 -6.05 -0.22
C ASN A 191 -3.93 -7.24 -1.18
N MET A 192 -5.03 -7.99 -1.21
CA MET A 192 -5.22 -9.06 -2.21
C MET A 192 -5.22 -8.50 -3.65
N PHE A 193 -5.88 -7.36 -3.87
CA PHE A 193 -5.78 -6.65 -5.15
C PHE A 193 -4.37 -6.14 -5.42
N GLY A 194 -3.67 -5.70 -4.37
CA GLY A 194 -2.25 -5.34 -4.45
C GLY A 194 -1.37 -6.50 -4.89
N HIS A 195 -1.63 -7.71 -4.40
CA HIS A 195 -0.93 -8.93 -4.80
C HIS A 195 -1.24 -9.34 -6.23
N PHE A 196 -2.48 -9.18 -6.68
CA PHE A 196 -2.84 -9.40 -8.08
C PHE A 196 -2.09 -8.42 -9.01
N LYS A 197 -2.04 -7.13 -8.62
CA LYS A 197 -1.22 -6.12 -9.31
C LYS A 197 0.25 -6.53 -9.34
N PHE A 198 0.78 -7.04 -8.23
CA PHE A 198 2.16 -7.52 -8.14
C PHE A 198 2.45 -8.64 -9.16
N CYS A 199 1.57 -9.64 -9.28
CA CYS A 199 1.74 -10.71 -10.27
C CYS A 199 1.83 -10.15 -11.70
N ILE A 200 0.95 -9.21 -12.05
CA ILE A 200 0.94 -8.57 -13.38
C ILE A 200 2.21 -7.76 -13.61
N THR A 201 2.64 -6.96 -12.62
CA THR A 201 3.83 -6.12 -12.78
C THR A 201 5.11 -6.94 -12.84
N LEU A 202 5.15 -8.09 -12.18
CA LEU A 202 6.30 -9.00 -12.22
C LEU A 202 6.39 -9.70 -13.59
N VAL A 203 5.27 -10.23 -14.10
CA VAL A 203 5.22 -10.86 -15.43
C VAL A 203 5.52 -9.83 -16.53
N GLY A 204 4.88 -8.65 -16.48
CA GLY A 204 5.13 -7.57 -17.42
C GLY A 204 6.57 -7.05 -17.33
N GLY A 205 7.12 -6.99 -16.12
CA GLY A 205 8.51 -6.59 -15.88
C GLY A 205 9.50 -7.54 -16.57
N TYR A 206 9.31 -8.85 -16.38
CA TYR A 206 10.14 -9.88 -17.02
C TYR A 206 10.03 -9.84 -18.55
N LEU A 207 8.81 -9.76 -19.09
CA LEU A 207 8.58 -9.77 -20.54
C LEU A 207 9.10 -8.51 -21.26
N LEU A 208 9.05 -7.34 -20.61
CA LEU A 208 9.44 -6.07 -21.24
C LEU A 208 10.92 -5.74 -21.01
N PHE A 209 11.42 -5.87 -19.77
CA PHE A 209 12.75 -5.38 -19.40
C PHE A 209 13.85 -6.44 -19.46
N HIS A 210 13.50 -7.72 -19.63
CA HIS A 210 14.45 -8.84 -19.78
C HIS A 210 15.54 -8.86 -18.69
N GLU A 211 15.20 -8.43 -17.46
CA GLU A 211 16.19 -8.37 -16.38
C GLU A 211 16.65 -9.79 -15.98
N PRO A 212 17.96 -10.04 -15.88
CA PRO A 212 18.49 -11.34 -15.49
C PRO A 212 18.16 -11.62 -14.02
N LEU A 213 17.19 -12.51 -13.80
CA LEU A 213 16.85 -13.01 -12.47
C LEU A 213 17.82 -14.14 -12.09
N SER A 214 18.50 -13.99 -10.96
CA SER A 214 19.25 -15.11 -10.37
C SER A 214 18.29 -16.22 -9.94
N LEU A 215 18.76 -17.46 -9.95
CA LEU A 215 17.97 -18.63 -9.55
C LEU A 215 17.39 -18.46 -8.13
N ASN A 216 18.17 -17.87 -7.21
CA ASN A 216 17.75 -17.68 -5.82
C ASN A 216 16.66 -16.59 -5.68
N GLN A 217 16.73 -15.52 -6.47
CA GLN A 217 15.65 -14.51 -6.54
C GLN A 217 14.38 -15.12 -7.11
N ALA A 218 14.50 -15.92 -8.17
CA ALA A 218 13.36 -16.62 -8.76
C ALA A 218 12.68 -17.54 -7.72
N LEU A 219 13.45 -18.27 -6.92
CA LEU A 219 12.91 -19.07 -5.81
C LEU A 219 12.18 -18.21 -4.76
N GLY A 220 12.73 -17.05 -4.41
CA GLY A 220 12.09 -16.11 -3.47
C GLY A 220 10.76 -15.57 -3.99
N ILE A 221 10.72 -15.20 -5.28
CA ILE A 221 9.51 -14.78 -5.99
C ILE A 221 8.47 -15.90 -5.99
N LEU A 222 8.86 -17.12 -6.38
CA LEU A 222 7.95 -18.28 -6.44
C LEU A 222 7.38 -18.63 -5.05
N CYS A 223 8.21 -18.59 -4.01
CA CYS A 223 7.77 -18.81 -2.64
C CYS A 223 6.75 -17.75 -2.19
N THR A 224 7.02 -16.48 -2.50
CA THR A 224 6.12 -15.36 -2.20
C THR A 224 4.78 -15.50 -2.93
N LEU A 225 4.83 -15.82 -4.23
CA LEU A 225 3.63 -16.04 -5.06
C LEU A 225 2.80 -17.22 -4.56
N ALA A 226 3.43 -18.35 -4.22
CA ALA A 226 2.74 -19.49 -3.65
C ALA A 226 2.02 -19.12 -2.34
N GLY A 227 2.70 -18.37 -1.45
CA GLY A 227 2.11 -17.87 -0.22
C GLY A 227 0.90 -16.95 -0.46
N ILE A 228 1.02 -16.03 -1.41
CA ILE A 228 -0.06 -15.12 -1.83
C ILE A 228 -1.27 -15.88 -2.40
N LEU A 229 -1.03 -16.91 -3.23
CA LEU A 229 -2.09 -17.71 -3.83
C LEU A 229 -2.83 -18.52 -2.76
N LEU A 230 -2.10 -19.17 -1.86
CA LEU A 230 -2.67 -19.88 -0.71
C LEU A 230 -3.46 -18.92 0.19
N TYR A 231 -2.90 -17.75 0.48
CA TYR A 231 -3.55 -16.70 1.26
C TYR A 231 -4.89 -16.30 0.63
N THR A 232 -4.87 -16.03 -0.67
CA THR A 232 -6.05 -15.61 -1.44
C THR A 232 -7.13 -16.69 -1.44
N HIS A 233 -6.72 -17.94 -1.70
CA HIS A 233 -7.62 -19.09 -1.68
C HIS A 233 -8.31 -19.26 -0.32
N PHE A 234 -7.54 -19.33 0.79
CA PHE A 234 -8.14 -19.49 2.11
C PHE A 234 -9.03 -18.31 2.50
N LYS A 235 -8.67 -17.09 2.09
CA LYS A 235 -9.48 -15.92 2.41
C LYS A 235 -10.81 -15.91 1.66
N LEU A 236 -10.83 -16.33 0.39
CA LEU A 236 -12.06 -16.46 -0.40
C LEU A 236 -12.97 -17.54 0.19
N VAL A 237 -12.42 -18.72 0.50
CA VAL A 237 -13.19 -19.81 1.13
C VAL A 237 -13.83 -19.36 2.45
N GLU A 238 -13.08 -18.66 3.31
CA GLU A 238 -13.65 -18.13 4.57
C GLU A 238 -14.77 -17.09 4.35
N GLN A 239 -14.67 -16.28 3.29
CA GLN A 239 -15.72 -15.33 2.94
C GLN A 239 -16.98 -16.04 2.43
N GLU A 240 -16.84 -17.09 1.62
CA GLU A 240 -17.96 -17.89 1.12
C GLU A 240 -18.65 -18.66 2.24
N GLU A 241 -17.89 -19.32 3.11
CA GLU A 241 -18.44 -20.01 4.29
C GLU A 241 -19.20 -19.03 5.20
N GLY A 242 -18.67 -17.82 5.39
CA GLY A 242 -19.32 -16.76 6.17
C GLY A 242 -20.66 -16.31 5.57
N LYS A 243 -20.72 -16.13 4.23
CA LYS A 243 -21.95 -15.78 3.51
C LYS A 243 -23.00 -16.89 3.60
N ASN A 244 -22.60 -18.14 3.40
CA ASN A 244 -23.51 -19.29 3.48
C ASN A 244 -24.11 -19.44 4.88
N ARG A 245 -23.32 -19.23 5.93
CA ARG A 245 -23.83 -19.25 7.32
C ARG A 245 -24.82 -18.12 7.59
N LEU A 246 -24.64 -16.95 6.99
CA LEU A 246 -25.57 -15.81 7.12
C LEU A 246 -26.87 -16.06 6.35
N ALA A 247 -26.79 -16.66 5.16
CA ALA A 247 -27.96 -17.00 4.35
C ALA A 247 -28.81 -18.14 4.96
N GLN A 248 -28.22 -18.97 5.82
CA GLN A 248 -28.89 -20.07 6.53
C GLN A 248 -29.43 -19.68 7.93
N ARG A 249 -29.22 -18.43 8.38
CA ARG A 249 -29.85 -17.95 9.62
C ARG A 249 -31.32 -17.65 9.33
N PRO A 250 -32.27 -18.29 10.04
CA PRO A 250 -33.70 -18.06 9.86
C PRO A 250 -34.12 -16.64 10.24
#